data_AF-A0A1G7B6L4-F1
#
_entry.id   AF-A0A1G7B6L4-F1
#
_cell.length_a   1.000
_cell.length_b   1.000
_cell.length_c   1.000
_cell.angle_alpha   90.00
_cell.angle_beta   90.00
_cell.angle_gamma   90.00
#
_symmetry.space_group_name_H-M   'P 1'
#
loop_
_entity.id
_entity.type
_entity.pdbx_description
1 polymer ?
#
loop_
_entity_poly.entity_id
_entity_poly.type
_entity_poly.pdbx_seq_one_letter_code
_entity_poly.pdbx_strand_id
1 'polypeptide(L)'
;MVGGSKPINSKTKKIHLKTSFEQPKLGLFFNKYLWGENMISLLLTMKRLLGAILKNMKDPVFKSLVTTLTLILLSGTLFYRGIEGWSWLDSFYFAVISLMPTSASTGLVPSMTISKVFTMIYLVVGIGVMVGALAMIGKSVLKFDDKEMKRSKKKPNN
;
A
#
# COMPACT_ATOMS: atom_id res chain seq x y z
N MET A 1 -22.35 -37.90 -54.71
CA MET A 1 -22.79 -39.24 -55.12
C MET A 1 -21.57 -40.16 -55.04
N VAL A 2 -21.72 -41.31 -54.35
CA VAL A 2 -20.77 -42.46 -54.26
C VAL A 2 -19.49 -42.16 -53.47
N GLY A 3 -19.00 -42.95 -52.51
CA GLY A 3 -19.35 -44.25 -51.93
C GLY A 3 -18.68 -44.32 -50.54
N GLY A 4 -19.09 -45.14 -49.58
CA GLY A 4 -19.23 -46.59 -49.73
C GLY A 4 -17.95 -47.30 -49.28
N SER A 5 -17.73 -47.40 -47.97
CA SER A 5 -16.86 -48.43 -47.37
C SER A 5 -17.19 -48.64 -45.89
N LYS A 6 -18.13 -49.56 -45.63
CA LYS A 6 -18.11 -50.41 -44.42
C LYS A 6 -17.13 -51.57 -44.69
N PRO A 7 -16.90 -52.50 -43.74
CA PRO A 7 -16.54 -52.36 -42.33
C PRO A 7 -15.34 -53.28 -42.00
N ILE A 8 -14.61 -53.08 -40.88
CA ILE A 8 -13.82 -54.19 -40.29
C ILE A 8 -14.08 -54.26 -38.78
N ASN A 9 -14.95 -55.22 -38.47
CA ASN A 9 -15.20 -55.83 -37.18
C ASN A 9 -13.91 -56.45 -36.62
N SER A 10 -13.61 -56.23 -35.35
CA SER A 10 -13.23 -57.35 -34.48
C SER A 10 -13.25 -56.92 -33.02
N LYS A 11 -14.12 -57.58 -32.27
CA LYS A 11 -13.97 -57.85 -30.84
C LYS A 11 -12.48 -57.92 -30.46
N THR A 12 -12.07 -57.24 -29.39
CA THR A 12 -11.22 -57.87 -28.36
C THR A 12 -10.94 -56.95 -27.18
N LYS A 13 -11.11 -57.56 -26.00
CA LYS A 13 -10.35 -57.34 -24.76
C LYS A 13 -10.49 -55.99 -24.05
N LYS A 14 -11.28 -56.06 -22.98
CA LYS A 14 -10.89 -55.63 -21.63
C LYS A 14 -9.37 -55.50 -21.49
N ILE A 15 -8.91 -54.28 -21.29
CA ILE A 15 -7.67 -54.04 -20.56
C ILE A 15 -8.04 -53.00 -19.50
N HIS A 16 -8.16 -53.49 -18.28
CA HIS A 16 -8.15 -52.67 -17.08
C HIS A 16 -6.78 -51.97 -17.02
N LEU A 17 -6.68 -50.78 -17.61
CA LEU A 17 -5.59 -49.86 -17.34
C LEU A 17 -5.90 -49.20 -16.00
N LYS A 18 -5.52 -49.90 -14.93
CA LYS A 18 -5.31 -49.30 -13.62
C LYS A 18 -4.07 -48.42 -13.72
N THR A 19 -4.20 -47.24 -14.33
CA THR A 19 -3.24 -46.17 -14.15
C THR A 19 -3.60 -45.45 -12.85
N SER A 20 -3.34 -46.12 -11.73
CA SER A 20 -3.06 -45.44 -10.47
C SER A 20 -1.76 -44.67 -10.68
N PHE A 21 -1.87 -43.47 -11.23
CA PHE A 21 -0.82 -42.48 -11.14
C PHE A 21 -0.84 -42.00 -9.68
N GLU A 22 -0.06 -42.68 -8.83
CA GLU A 22 0.28 -42.14 -7.52
C GLU A 22 0.90 -40.76 -7.76
N GLN A 23 0.14 -39.72 -7.40
CA GLN A 23 0.62 -38.35 -7.36
C GLN A 23 1.83 -38.32 -6.43
N PRO A 24 3.06 -38.02 -6.92
CA PRO A 24 4.18 -37.88 -6.01
C PRO A 24 3.83 -36.79 -4.99
N LYS A 25 4.08 -37.06 -3.71
CA LYS A 25 3.85 -36.16 -2.56
C LYS A 25 4.73 -34.89 -2.61
N LEU A 26 5.05 -34.39 -3.80
CA LEU A 26 5.84 -33.18 -4.06
C LEU A 26 5.09 -31.90 -3.65
N GLY A 27 3.75 -31.90 -3.69
CA GLY A 27 2.94 -30.74 -3.30
C GLY A 27 3.06 -30.40 -1.81
N LEU A 28 3.38 -31.38 -0.96
CA LEU A 28 3.46 -31.19 0.49
C LEU A 28 4.83 -30.65 0.94
N PHE A 29 5.89 -30.98 0.18
CA PHE A 29 7.22 -30.42 0.39
C PHE A 29 7.34 -28.99 -0.17
N PHE A 30 6.70 -28.71 -1.32
CA PHE A 30 6.68 -27.36 -1.91
C PHE A 30 5.96 -26.37 -0.98
N ASN A 31 4.82 -26.75 -0.41
CA ASN A 31 4.02 -25.85 0.44
C ASN A 31 4.73 -25.47 1.75
N LYS A 32 5.52 -26.39 2.33
CA LYS A 32 6.21 -26.16 3.60
C LYS A 32 7.46 -25.29 3.46
N TYR A 33 8.15 -25.35 2.32
CA TYR A 33 9.36 -24.56 2.05
C TYR A 33 9.08 -23.23 1.32
N LEU A 34 8.05 -23.13 0.47
CA LEU A 34 7.70 -21.86 -0.19
C LEU A 34 7.03 -20.84 0.74
N TRP A 35 6.35 -21.27 1.80
CA TRP A 35 5.65 -20.37 2.72
C TRP A 35 6.55 -19.75 3.79
N GLY A 36 7.68 -20.35 4.16
CA GLY A 36 8.55 -19.84 5.23
C GLY A 36 9.68 -18.94 4.73
N GLU A 37 10.50 -19.45 3.82
CA GLU A 37 11.80 -18.85 3.42
C GLU A 37 11.64 -17.50 2.72
N ASN A 38 10.64 -17.38 1.84
CA ASN A 38 10.34 -16.14 1.12
C ASN A 38 9.62 -15.12 2.01
N MET A 39 8.78 -15.58 2.95
CA MET A 39 8.07 -14.69 3.88
C MET A 39 9.01 -14.06 4.89
N ILE A 40 10.04 -14.78 5.35
CA ILE A 40 11.05 -14.24 6.28
C ILE A 40 11.85 -13.12 5.59
N SER A 41 12.24 -13.31 4.34
CA SER A 41 12.95 -12.32 3.53
C SER A 41 12.12 -11.05 3.30
N LEU A 42 10.83 -11.23 3.01
CA LEU A 42 9.85 -10.15 2.84
C LEU A 42 9.61 -9.40 4.16
N LEU A 43 9.53 -10.11 5.29
CA LEU A 43 9.35 -9.52 6.60
C LEU A 43 10.58 -8.73 7.06
N LEU A 44 11.78 -9.21 6.75
CA LEU A 44 13.05 -8.52 7.04
C LEU A 44 13.20 -7.24 6.22
N THR A 45 12.88 -7.29 4.92
CA THR A 45 12.86 -6.08 4.08
C THR A 45 11.77 -5.11 4.52
N MET A 46 10.60 -5.60 4.93
CA MET A 46 9.53 -4.78 5.50
C MET A 46 9.99 -4.07 6.79
N LYS A 47 10.63 -4.79 7.72
CA LYS A 47 11.22 -4.18 8.92
C LYS A 47 12.32 -3.18 8.60
N ARG A 48 13.13 -3.44 7.56
CA ARG A 48 14.18 -2.52 7.12
C ARG A 48 13.58 -1.23 6.53
N LEU A 49 12.50 -1.34 5.76
CA LEU A 49 11.76 -0.20 5.21
C LEU A 49 11.10 0.61 6.32
N LEU A 50 10.37 -0.05 7.23
CA LEU A 50 9.78 0.61 8.40
C LEU A 50 10.84 1.28 9.26
N GLY A 51 11.96 0.60 9.52
CA GLY A 51 13.08 1.15 10.27
C GLY A 51 13.77 2.33 9.58
N ALA A 52 13.85 2.34 8.24
CA ALA A 52 14.37 3.47 7.48
C ALA A 52 13.43 4.68 7.54
N ILE A 53 12.13 4.47 7.42
CA ILE A 53 11.09 5.51 7.59
C ILE A 53 11.16 6.07 9.02
N LEU A 54 11.24 5.20 10.03
CA LEU A 54 11.35 5.60 11.44
C LEU A 54 12.67 6.29 11.77
N LYS A 55 13.77 5.94 11.11
CA LYS A 55 15.07 6.62 11.30
C LYS A 55 15.06 8.05 10.77
N ASN A 56 14.32 8.31 9.68
CA ASN A 56 14.08 9.67 9.16
C ASN A 56 13.17 10.51 10.08
N MET A 57 12.44 9.91 11.03
CA MET A 57 11.68 10.65 12.04
C MET A 57 12.55 11.42 13.05
N LYS A 58 13.89 11.25 13.02
CA LYS A 58 14.80 11.98 13.89
C LYS A 58 15.15 13.39 13.38
N ASP A 59 14.82 13.71 12.12
CA ASP A 59 15.03 15.06 11.62
C ASP A 59 14.06 16.04 12.30
N PRO A 60 14.54 17.17 12.85
CA PRO A 60 13.72 18.13 13.58
C PRO A 60 12.61 18.72 12.70
N VAL A 61 12.89 18.89 11.41
CA VAL A 61 11.92 19.37 10.42
C VAL A 61 10.81 18.34 10.19
N PHE A 62 11.15 17.05 10.09
CA PHE A 62 10.16 15.98 9.88
C PHE A 62 9.25 15.85 11.11
N LYS A 63 9.84 15.91 12.31
CA LYS A 63 9.08 15.87 13.57
C LYS A 63 8.11 17.04 13.68
N SER A 64 8.54 18.26 13.35
CA SER A 64 7.66 19.45 13.37
C SER A 64 6.46 19.27 12.44
N LEU A 65 6.69 18.75 11.24
CA LEU A 65 5.66 18.57 10.23
C LEU A 65 4.65 17.49 10.62
N VAL A 66 5.12 16.33 11.09
CA VAL A 66 4.24 15.24 11.57
C VAL A 66 3.46 15.68 12.79
N THR A 67 4.08 16.41 13.73
CA THR A 67 3.38 16.94 14.90
C THR A 67 2.28 17.92 14.49
N THR A 68 2.57 18.83 13.56
CA THR A 68 1.59 19.80 13.05
C THR A 68 0.43 19.09 12.34
N LEU A 69 0.72 18.11 11.48
CA LEU A 69 -0.29 17.32 10.79
C LEU A 69 -1.17 16.54 11.78
N THR A 70 -0.55 15.95 12.82
CA THR A 70 -1.27 15.22 13.86
C THR A 70 -2.20 16.14 14.65
N LEU A 71 -1.75 17.36 14.98
CA LEU A 71 -2.59 18.37 15.65
C LEU A 71 -3.76 18.80 14.79
N ILE A 72 -3.54 19.01 13.48
CA ILE A 72 -4.59 19.34 12.52
C ILE A 72 -5.61 18.20 12.42
N LEU A 73 -5.17 16.95 12.32
CA LEU A 73 -6.06 15.79 12.28
C LEU A 73 -6.86 15.63 13.57
N LEU A 74 -6.23 15.77 14.74
CA LEU A 74 -6.90 15.71 16.03
C LEU A 74 -7.94 16.82 16.17
N SER A 75 -7.59 18.06 15.81
CA SER A 75 -8.49 19.20 15.82
C SER A 75 -9.72 18.97 14.92
N GLY A 76 -9.50 18.54 13.68
CA GLY A 76 -10.58 18.20 12.75
C GLY A 76 -11.46 17.06 13.27
N THR A 77 -10.86 15.99 13.78
CA THR A 77 -11.59 14.81 14.32
C THR A 77 -12.50 15.20 15.48
N LEU A 78 -11.99 15.98 16.44
CA LEU A 78 -12.78 16.46 17.58
C LEU A 78 -13.91 17.39 17.13
N PHE A 79 -13.64 18.27 16.16
CA PHE A 79 -14.62 19.19 15.62
C PHE A 79 -15.77 18.47 14.89
N TYR A 80 -15.46 17.55 13.97
CA TYR A 80 -16.49 16.78 13.26
C TYR A 80 -17.28 15.87 14.20
N ARG A 81 -16.63 15.27 15.20
CA ARG A 81 -17.32 14.50 16.24
C ARG A 81 -18.32 15.34 17.02
N GLY A 82 -17.93 16.56 17.42
CA GLY A 82 -18.76 17.44 18.24
C GLY A 82 -19.92 18.08 17.47
N ILE A 83 -19.66 18.49 16.23
CA ILE A 83 -20.64 19.23 15.42
C ILE A 83 -21.53 18.29 14.61
N GLU A 84 -20.97 17.31 13.90
CA GLU A 84 -21.74 16.40 13.04
C GLU A 84 -22.19 15.13 13.78
N GLY A 85 -21.66 14.84 14.97
CA GLY A 85 -22.04 13.67 15.76
C GLY A 85 -21.54 12.33 15.22
N TRP A 86 -20.73 12.34 14.16
CA TRP A 86 -20.17 11.13 13.51
C TRP A 86 -19.32 10.29 14.47
N SER A 87 -19.18 8.98 14.23
CA SER A 87 -18.32 8.13 15.08
C SER A 87 -16.87 8.64 15.09
N TRP A 88 -16.09 8.24 16.11
CA TRP A 88 -14.66 8.58 16.18
C TRP A 88 -13.91 8.14 14.92
N LEU A 89 -14.25 6.96 14.39
CA LEU A 89 -13.63 6.41 13.20
C LEU A 89 -14.02 7.21 11.95
N ASP A 90 -15.31 7.54 11.79
CA ASP A 90 -15.79 8.28 10.63
C ASP A 90 -15.27 9.72 10.61
N SER A 91 -15.18 10.35 11.78
CA SER A 91 -14.64 11.71 11.94
C SER A 91 -13.15 11.75 11.59
N PHE A 92 -12.38 10.76 12.06
CA PHE A 92 -10.96 10.65 11.73
C PHE A 92 -10.77 10.34 10.24
N TYR A 93 -11.56 9.41 9.70
CA TYR A 93 -11.54 9.07 8.29
C TYR A 93 -11.83 10.29 7.41
N PHE A 94 -12.87 11.06 7.73
CA PHE A 94 -13.19 12.30 7.01
C PHE A 94 -12.08 13.36 7.13
N ALA A 95 -11.51 13.54 8.33
CA ALA A 95 -10.40 14.46 8.53
C ALA A 95 -9.18 14.09 7.67
N VAL A 96 -8.83 12.81 7.58
CA VAL A 96 -7.69 12.35 6.77
C VAL A 96 -7.98 12.50 5.27
N ILE A 97 -9.14 12.01 4.80
CA ILE A 97 -9.45 12.01 3.36
C ILE A 97 -9.66 13.42 2.81
N SER A 98 -10.16 14.36 3.62
CA SER A 98 -10.32 15.75 3.22
C SER A 98 -8.97 16.43 2.97
N LEU A 99 -7.92 16.09 3.73
CA LEU A 99 -6.56 16.61 3.50
C LEU A 99 -5.86 16.02 2.28
N MET A 100 -6.36 14.90 1.74
CA MET A 100 -5.74 14.26 0.59
C MET A 100 -6.07 15.04 -0.70
N PRO A 101 -5.06 15.43 -1.50
CA PRO A 101 -5.29 16.09 -2.79
C PRO A 101 -6.15 15.26 -3.75
N THR A 102 -6.16 13.93 -3.55
CA THR A 102 -6.95 12.96 -4.30
C THR A 102 -8.05 12.39 -3.41
N SER A 103 -8.88 13.25 -2.85
CA SER A 103 -10.03 12.80 -2.07
C SER A 103 -11.03 12.08 -2.99
N ALA A 104 -11.42 10.88 -2.59
CA ALA A 104 -12.47 10.12 -3.25
C ALA A 104 -13.83 10.44 -2.60
N SER A 105 -14.93 10.28 -3.33
CA SER A 105 -16.27 10.46 -2.76
C SER A 105 -16.52 9.40 -1.69
N THR A 106 -16.58 9.83 -0.43
CA THR A 106 -16.74 8.94 0.73
C THR A 106 -18.20 8.81 1.20
N GLY A 107 -19.12 9.57 0.60
CA GLY A 107 -20.51 9.70 1.06
C GLY A 107 -20.68 10.48 2.37
N LEU A 108 -19.57 10.83 3.05
CA LEU A 108 -19.55 11.65 4.25
C LEU A 108 -19.32 13.11 3.84
N VAL A 109 -20.29 13.97 4.09
CA VAL A 109 -20.21 15.41 3.76
C VAL A 109 -20.76 16.20 4.94
N PRO A 110 -20.07 17.27 5.39
CA PRO A 110 -20.56 18.12 6.46
C PRO A 110 -21.95 18.68 6.10
N SER A 111 -22.93 18.38 6.96
CA SER A 111 -24.31 18.78 6.77
C SER A 111 -24.54 20.20 7.30
N MET A 112 -23.87 20.58 8.40
CA MET A 112 -24.06 21.87 9.06
C MET A 112 -23.35 23.02 8.35
N THR A 113 -23.91 24.24 8.44
CA THR A 113 -23.28 25.44 7.85
C THR A 113 -21.93 25.75 8.51
N ILE A 114 -21.83 25.61 9.84
CA ILE A 114 -20.60 25.87 10.58
C ILE A 114 -19.47 24.90 10.21
N SER A 115 -19.81 23.62 9.98
CA SER A 115 -18.83 22.60 9.61
C SER A 115 -18.33 22.78 8.19
N LYS A 116 -19.16 23.27 7.26
CA LYS A 116 -18.73 23.64 5.90
C LYS A 116 -17.70 24.77 5.91
N VAL A 117 -17.96 25.85 6.67
CA VAL A 117 -17.01 26.98 6.79
C VAL A 117 -15.71 26.54 7.42
N PHE A 118 -15.78 25.76 8.50
CA PHE A 118 -14.59 25.16 9.11
C PHE A 118 -13.82 24.31 8.11
N THR A 119 -14.50 23.43 7.36
CA THR A 119 -13.88 22.56 6.35
C THR A 119 -13.15 23.38 5.29
N MET A 120 -13.71 24.51 4.85
CA MET A 120 -13.06 25.37 3.85
C MET A 120 -11.71 25.91 4.35
N ILE A 121 -11.65 26.40 5.60
CA ILE A 121 -10.41 26.90 6.21
C ILE A 121 -9.45 25.73 6.49
N TYR A 122 -9.99 24.62 6.99
CA TYR A 122 -9.27 23.39 7.32
C TYR A 122 -8.53 22.82 6.11
N LEU A 123 -9.17 22.82 4.94
CA LEU A 123 -8.58 22.34 3.69
C LEU A 123 -7.40 23.22 3.24
N VAL A 124 -7.55 24.55 3.29
CA VAL A 124 -6.49 25.48 2.87
C VAL A 124 -5.22 25.27 3.72
N VAL A 125 -5.37 25.16 5.03
CA VAL A 125 -4.23 24.95 5.95
C VAL A 125 -3.70 23.51 5.86
N GLY A 126 -4.60 22.53 5.90
CA GLY A 126 -4.27 21.12 5.96
C GLY A 126 -3.59 20.60 4.69
N ILE A 127 -4.10 20.96 3.51
CA ILE A 127 -3.49 20.56 2.23
C ILE A 127 -2.08 21.15 2.10
N GLY A 128 -1.87 22.41 2.50
CA GLY A 128 -0.54 23.03 2.47
C GLY A 128 0.50 22.27 3.30
N VAL A 129 0.13 21.91 4.54
CA VAL A 129 0.99 21.11 5.42
C VAL A 129 1.23 19.72 4.83
N MET A 130 0.19 19.08 4.28
CA MET A 130 0.27 17.74 3.71
C MET A 130 1.16 17.69 2.45
N VAL A 131 1.00 18.64 1.54
CA VAL A 131 1.86 18.79 0.35
C VAL A 131 3.30 19.08 0.76
N GLY A 132 3.50 19.92 1.79
CA GLY A 132 4.82 20.15 2.39
C GLY A 132 5.47 18.85 2.89
N ALA A 133 4.69 17.96 3.51
CA ALA A 133 5.16 16.65 3.96
C ALA A 133 5.56 15.74 2.81
N LEU A 134 4.72 15.66 1.77
CA LEU A 134 5.04 14.89 0.56
C LEU A 134 6.30 15.43 -0.14
N ALA A 135 6.43 16.75 -0.25
CA ALA A 135 7.60 17.39 -0.85
C ALA A 135 8.89 17.13 -0.05
N MET A 136 8.80 17.11 1.28
CA MET A 136 9.96 16.78 2.14
C MET A 136 10.40 15.33 1.94
N ILE A 137 9.45 14.39 1.87
CA ILE A 137 9.73 12.98 1.56
C ILE A 137 10.39 12.86 0.19
N GLY A 138 9.83 13.51 -0.84
CA GLY A 138 10.39 13.53 -2.19
C GLY A 138 11.82 14.08 -2.23
N LYS A 139 12.09 15.19 -1.52
CA LYS A 139 13.45 15.74 -1.38
C LYS A 139 14.40 14.77 -0.68
N SER A 140 13.94 14.05 0.33
CA SER A 140 14.76 13.05 1.01
C SER A 140 15.13 11.91 0.07
N VAL A 141 14.20 11.45 -0.79
CA VAL A 141 14.46 10.42 -1.81
C VAL A 141 15.49 10.91 -2.84
N LEU A 142 15.30 12.11 -3.40
CA LEU A 142 16.22 12.68 -4.40
C LEU A 142 17.64 12.93 -3.85
N LYS A 143 17.75 13.30 -2.56
CA LYS A 143 19.05 13.50 -1.91
C LYS A 143 19.88 12.21 -1.79
N PHE A 144 19.28 11.02 -1.93
CA PHE A 144 20.05 9.77 -1.99
C PHE A 144 20.83 9.67 -3.31
N ASP A 145 20.23 10.05 -4.45
CA ASP A 145 20.87 10.00 -5.77
C ASP A 145 22.03 11.01 -5.92
N ASP A 146 21.86 12.24 -5.42
CA ASP A 146 22.90 13.27 -5.48
C ASP A 146 24.17 12.89 -4.69
N LYS A 147 24.00 12.12 -3.60
CA LYS A 147 25.10 11.70 -2.74
C LYS A 147 25.92 10.57 -3.38
N GLU A 148 25.30 9.73 -4.19
CA GLU A 148 25.99 8.68 -4.96
C GLU A 148 26.72 9.26 -6.18
N MET A 149 26.09 10.20 -6.90
CA MET A 149 26.73 10.96 -7.99
C MET A 149 28.01 11.69 -7.52
N LYS A 150 27.96 12.38 -6.38
CA LYS A 150 29.14 13.07 -5.82
C LYS A 150 30.22 12.13 -5.29
N ARG A 151 29.88 10.89 -4.91
CA ARG A 151 30.86 9.85 -4.53
C ARG A 151 31.54 9.23 -5.74
N SER A 152 30.83 9.03 -6.86
CA SER A 152 31.42 8.50 -8.10
C SER A 152 32.46 9.45 -8.71
N LYS A 153 32.22 10.77 -8.67
CA LYS A 153 33.14 11.79 -9.18
C LYS A 153 34.37 12.06 -8.28
N LYS A 154 34.40 11.52 -7.06
CA LYS A 154 35.48 11.78 -6.08
C LYS A 154 36.46 10.62 -5.92
N LYS A 155 36.34 9.54 -6.71
CA LYS A 155 37.43 8.57 -6.87
C LYS A 155 38.40 9.13 -7.92
N PRO A 156 39.57 9.68 -7.53
CA PRO A 156 40.62 9.95 -8.50
C PRO A 156 41.04 8.62 -9.13
N ASN A 157 41.08 8.61 -10.46
CA ASN A 157 41.62 7.53 -11.27
C ASN A 157 43.09 7.36 -10.88
N ASN A 158 43.44 6.20 -10.30
CA ASN A 158 44.82 5.85 -9.95
C ASN A 158 45.22 4.63 -10.77
#